data_AF-B5IQA4-F1
#
_entry.id   AF-B5IQA4-F1
#
_cell.length_a   1.000
_cell.length_b   1.000
_cell.length_c   1.000
_cell.angle_alpha   90.00
_cell.angle_beta   90.00
_cell.angle_gamma   90.00
#
_symmetry.space_group_name_H-M   'P 1'
#
loop_
_entity.id
_entity.type
_entity.pdbx_description
1 polymer ?
#
loop_
_entity_poly.entity_id
_entity_poly.type
_entity_poly.pdbx_seq_one_letter_code
_entity_poly.pdbx_strand_id
1 'polypeptide(L)'
;MRQHPIPPVTEPLQYRAIGVVRGTYVPTDADQPTRGAIHTADGSTIEAVVLGRLLTLMRRHLDLEQPHLWVVYPRSREPEGLHLQMVGVWEPSTLAEGDGDGADAGTDAETEAEAAAAPADALPEGDDYFSIRGELIYTRPESGDLVVKVRQMPRADGSRPIPFKLQLKGEIPLDHLRHFVALDMRRQGEALQLEGFEVLAPVAQRGSRGGKGRRDGGGDKGDSKGGGSKGGGRGGDGAARPAAARRGPGRTAVIRPSR
;
A
#
# COMPACT_ATOMS: atom_id res chain seq x y z
N MET A 1 17.74 23.03 -5.06
CA MET A 1 17.30 21.68 -5.47
C MET A 1 15.88 21.83 -5.97
N ARG A 2 15.56 21.35 -7.18
CA ARG A 2 14.17 21.40 -7.65
C ARG A 2 13.33 20.54 -6.71
N GLN A 3 12.30 21.12 -6.11
CA GLN A 3 11.29 20.32 -5.42
C GLN A 3 10.68 19.41 -6.50
N HIS A 4 10.47 18.13 -6.20
CA HIS A 4 9.87 17.16 -7.10
C HIS A 4 8.86 16.36 -6.27
N PRO A 5 7.63 16.10 -6.76
CA PRO A 5 6.59 15.45 -5.96
C PRO A 5 6.96 14.00 -5.61
N ILE A 6 7.83 13.43 -6.43
CA ILE A 6 8.38 12.09 -6.26
C ILE A 6 9.84 12.24 -5.83
N PRO A 7 10.18 12.00 -4.54
CA PRO A 7 11.54 12.15 -4.07
C PRO A 7 12.47 11.12 -4.73
N PRO A 8 13.76 11.45 -4.90
CA PRO A 8 14.74 10.52 -5.44
C PRO A 8 14.92 9.33 -4.50
N VAL A 9 15.35 8.21 -5.08
CA VAL A 9 15.65 6.99 -4.32
C VAL A 9 16.95 7.19 -3.54
N THR A 10 16.94 6.83 -2.25
CA THR A 10 18.10 6.99 -1.36
C THR A 10 18.82 5.68 -1.05
N GLU A 11 18.15 4.53 -1.22
CA GLU A 11 18.72 3.21 -0.94
C GLU A 11 18.49 2.23 -2.10
N PRO A 12 19.44 1.32 -2.40
CA PRO A 12 19.32 0.38 -3.52
C PRO A 12 18.09 -0.53 -3.47
N LEU A 13 17.62 -0.93 -2.29
CA LEU A 13 16.43 -1.78 -2.11
C LEU A 13 15.29 -1.05 -1.39
N GLN A 14 15.19 0.27 -1.63
CA GLN A 14 14.11 1.08 -1.08
C GLN A 14 12.77 0.68 -1.72
N TYR A 15 11.85 0.18 -0.89
CA TYR A 15 10.47 -0.02 -1.30
C TYR A 15 9.77 1.34 -1.49
N ARG A 16 9.00 1.46 -2.56
CA ARG A 16 8.14 2.63 -2.81
C ARG A 16 6.98 2.26 -3.72
N ALA A 17 5.90 3.00 -3.59
CA ALA A 17 4.81 3.01 -4.54
C ALA A 17 4.18 4.39 -4.43
N ILE A 18 4.62 5.30 -5.30
CA ILE A 18 4.19 6.70 -5.33
C ILE A 18 3.95 7.07 -6.78
N GLY A 19 2.92 7.87 -7.03
CA GLY A 19 2.65 8.41 -8.35
C GLY A 19 1.97 9.76 -8.28
N VAL A 20 1.71 10.28 -9.47
CA VAL A 20 1.03 11.54 -9.70
C VAL A 20 -0.16 11.29 -10.62
N VAL A 21 -1.31 11.86 -10.32
CA VAL A 21 -2.53 11.72 -11.13
C VAL A 21 -3.19 13.08 -11.26
N ARG A 22 -3.46 13.50 -12.49
CA ARG A 22 -4.21 14.74 -12.73
C ARG A 22 -5.70 14.44 -12.78
N GLY A 23 -6.49 15.20 -12.03
CA GLY A 23 -7.94 15.09 -12.07
C GLY A 23 -8.66 15.91 -11.02
N THR A 24 -9.98 15.91 -11.10
CA THR A 24 -10.87 16.64 -10.17
C THR A 24 -11.33 15.67 -9.09
N TYR A 25 -11.09 16.00 -7.82
CA TYR A 25 -11.51 15.15 -6.70
C TYR A 25 -12.92 15.52 -6.25
N VAL A 26 -13.82 14.53 -6.25
CA VAL A 26 -15.20 14.68 -5.78
C VAL A 26 -15.40 13.83 -4.53
N PRO A 27 -15.61 14.45 -3.36
CA PRO A 27 -15.99 13.74 -2.14
C PRO A 27 -17.27 12.92 -2.32
N THR A 28 -17.33 11.73 -1.72
CA THR A 28 -18.59 10.97 -1.61
C THR A 28 -19.60 11.67 -0.69
N ASP A 29 -19.08 12.32 0.35
CA ASP A 29 -19.84 13.09 1.34
C ASP A 29 -19.14 14.44 1.53
N ALA A 30 -19.87 15.54 1.32
CA ALA A 30 -19.36 16.89 1.46
C ALA A 30 -18.91 17.21 2.90
N ASP A 31 -19.58 16.63 3.91
CA ASP A 31 -19.23 16.83 5.31
C ASP A 31 -18.01 15.99 5.74
N GLN A 32 -17.71 14.92 5.00
CA GLN A 32 -16.62 13.99 5.27
C GLN A 32 -15.74 13.75 4.04
N PRO A 33 -14.91 14.75 3.63
CA PRO A 33 -14.12 14.69 2.40
C PRO A 33 -12.95 13.68 2.41
N THR A 34 -12.97 12.72 3.34
CA THR A 34 -11.96 11.67 3.49
C THR A 34 -12.05 10.58 2.42
N ARG A 35 -13.22 10.40 1.81
CA ARG A 35 -13.48 9.41 0.75
C ARG A 35 -14.17 10.08 -0.42
N GLY A 36 -13.79 9.67 -1.63
CA GLY A 36 -14.32 10.23 -2.86
C GLY A 36 -13.77 9.49 -4.06
N ALA A 37 -13.83 10.14 -5.21
CA ALA A 37 -13.22 9.67 -6.44
C ALA A 37 -12.49 10.80 -7.16
N ILE A 38 -11.46 10.45 -7.93
CA ILE A 38 -10.79 11.35 -8.84
C ILE A 38 -11.36 11.11 -10.24
N HIS A 39 -11.96 12.14 -10.81
CA HIS A 39 -12.37 12.17 -12.20
C HIS A 39 -11.20 12.67 -13.05
N THR A 40 -10.78 11.83 -13.98
CA THR A 40 -9.61 12.09 -14.82
C THR A 40 -10.04 12.51 -16.22
N ALA A 41 -9.14 13.19 -16.95
CA ALA A 41 -9.44 13.71 -18.29
C ALA A 41 -9.77 12.61 -19.32
N ASP A 42 -9.32 11.37 -19.08
CA ASP A 42 -9.63 10.21 -19.92
C ASP A 42 -11.05 9.64 -19.69
N GLY A 43 -11.84 10.25 -18.79
CA GLY A 43 -13.20 9.83 -18.44
C GLY A 43 -13.28 8.79 -17.32
N SER A 44 -12.14 8.34 -16.78
CA SER A 44 -12.11 7.34 -15.72
C SER A 44 -12.37 7.95 -14.35
N THR A 45 -13.02 7.17 -13.50
CA THR A 45 -13.35 7.55 -12.12
C THR A 45 -12.63 6.59 -11.18
N ILE A 46 -11.67 7.10 -10.42
CA ILE A 46 -10.80 6.26 -9.59
C ILE A 46 -11.12 6.52 -8.13
N GLU A 47 -11.46 5.47 -7.39
CA GLU A 47 -11.72 5.61 -5.96
C GLU A 47 -10.49 6.15 -5.22
N ALA A 48 -10.72 7.13 -4.35
CA ALA A 48 -9.66 7.77 -3.61
C ALA A 48 -10.01 7.97 -2.13
N VAL A 49 -8.96 7.96 -1.30
CA VAL A 49 -9.00 8.31 0.12
C VAL A 49 -8.01 9.42 0.37
N VAL A 50 -8.47 10.49 1.03
CA VAL A 50 -7.63 11.61 1.42
C VAL A 50 -7.00 11.34 2.78
N LEU A 51 -5.67 11.39 2.85
CA LEU A 51 -4.97 11.28 4.13
C LEU A 51 -5.01 12.61 4.91
N GLY A 52 -5.07 12.52 6.24
CA GLY A 52 -5.46 13.64 7.10
C GLY A 52 -4.66 14.95 6.95
N ARG A 53 -3.39 14.90 6.55
CA ARG A 53 -2.59 16.11 6.31
C ARG A 53 -3.11 16.94 5.13
N LEU A 54 -3.65 16.28 4.11
CA LEU A 54 -4.15 16.92 2.89
C LEU A 54 -5.55 17.55 3.10
N LEU A 55 -6.34 17.07 4.07
CA LEU A 55 -7.69 17.57 4.35
C LEU A 55 -7.74 19.05 4.72
N THR A 56 -6.71 19.57 5.39
CA THR A 56 -6.66 21.00 5.76
C THR A 56 -6.35 21.85 4.55
N LEU A 57 -5.43 21.40 3.68
CA LEU A 57 -5.06 22.09 2.46
C LEU A 57 -6.25 22.16 1.49
N MET A 58 -6.93 21.03 1.26
CA MET A 58 -8.10 20.95 0.38
C MET A 58 -9.24 21.89 0.79
N ARG A 59 -9.45 22.10 2.10
CA ARG A 59 -10.55 22.93 2.59
C ARG A 59 -10.25 24.43 2.58
N ARG A 60 -8.98 24.82 2.51
CA ARG A 60 -8.55 26.21 2.74
C ARG A 60 -7.86 26.84 1.53
N HIS A 61 -7.23 26.03 0.69
CA HIS A 61 -6.26 26.50 -0.29
C HIS A 61 -6.42 25.84 -1.67
N LEU A 62 -7.41 24.97 -1.88
CA LEU A 62 -7.62 24.32 -3.17
C LEU A 62 -9.08 24.47 -3.62
N ASP A 63 -9.25 24.68 -4.92
CA ASP A 63 -10.53 24.69 -5.60
C ASP A 63 -10.84 23.31 -6.19
N LEU A 64 -11.61 22.51 -5.46
CA LEU A 64 -11.90 21.13 -5.84
C LEU A 64 -12.76 20.99 -7.12
N GLU A 65 -13.27 22.09 -7.69
CA GLU A 65 -13.94 22.06 -8.99
C GLU A 65 -12.94 21.98 -10.16
N GLN A 66 -11.67 22.31 -9.91
CA GLN A 66 -10.61 22.29 -10.91
C GLN A 66 -9.77 21.01 -10.88
N PRO A 67 -9.19 20.61 -12.03
CA PRO A 67 -8.30 19.46 -12.09
C PRO A 67 -6.95 19.80 -11.47
N HIS A 68 -6.60 19.09 -10.41
CA HIS A 68 -5.32 19.24 -9.72
C HIS A 68 -4.39 18.07 -9.99
N LEU A 69 -3.07 18.29 -9.83
CA LEU A 69 -2.09 17.22 -9.91
C LEU A 69 -1.84 16.60 -8.52
N TRP A 70 -2.47 15.47 -8.27
CA TRP A 70 -2.45 14.80 -6.97
C TRP A 70 -1.23 13.89 -6.81
N VAL A 71 -0.55 13.99 -5.67
CA VAL A 71 0.45 13.01 -5.26
C VAL A 71 -0.25 11.89 -4.50
N VAL A 72 -0.07 10.65 -4.97
CA VAL A 72 -0.86 9.49 -4.53
C VAL A 72 -0.01 8.26 -4.23
N TYR A 73 -0.52 7.40 -3.35
CA TYR A 73 -0.05 6.03 -3.20
C TYR A 73 -1.07 5.05 -3.79
N PRO A 74 -0.70 4.21 -4.78
CA PRO A 74 -1.61 3.23 -5.31
C PRO A 74 -1.84 2.08 -4.33
N ARG A 75 -3.05 1.53 -4.38
CA ARG A 75 -3.53 0.33 -3.67
C ARG A 75 -4.39 -0.48 -4.63
N SER A 76 -4.40 -1.80 -4.45
CA SER A 76 -5.35 -2.69 -5.11
C SER A 76 -6.31 -3.22 -4.06
N ARG A 77 -7.60 -2.87 -4.15
CA ARG A 77 -8.64 -3.34 -3.22
C ARG A 77 -9.32 -4.61 -3.74
N GLU A 78 -9.57 -4.63 -5.04
CA GLU A 78 -10.23 -5.69 -5.79
C GLU A 78 -9.30 -6.19 -6.92
N PRO A 79 -9.63 -7.28 -7.63
CA PRO A 79 -8.81 -7.79 -8.73
C PRO A 79 -8.48 -6.73 -9.79
N GLU A 80 -9.36 -5.72 -9.95
CA GLU A 80 -9.25 -4.74 -11.04
C GLU A 80 -9.41 -3.27 -10.59
N GLY A 81 -9.78 -3.00 -9.34
CA GLY A 81 -9.98 -1.62 -8.85
C GLY A 81 -8.70 -0.99 -8.31
N LEU A 82 -8.10 -0.07 -9.09
CA LEU A 82 -7.08 0.85 -8.60
C LEU A 82 -7.72 1.80 -7.59
N HIS A 83 -7.10 1.88 -6.41
CA HIS A 83 -7.51 2.77 -5.35
C HIS A 83 -6.36 3.68 -4.96
N LEU A 84 -6.62 4.98 -4.86
CA LEU A 84 -5.58 5.99 -4.64
C LEU A 84 -5.65 6.56 -3.22
N GLN A 85 -4.53 6.55 -2.51
CA GLN A 85 -4.41 7.28 -1.25
C GLN A 85 -3.74 8.63 -1.53
N MET A 86 -4.51 9.71 -1.47
CA MET A 86 -4.01 11.06 -1.73
C MET A 86 -3.20 11.56 -0.55
N VAL A 87 -1.97 12.00 -0.82
CA VAL A 87 -1.01 12.42 0.20
C VAL A 87 -0.53 13.85 0.06
N GLY A 88 -0.69 14.44 -1.12
CA GLY A 88 -0.32 15.81 -1.43
C GLY A 88 -0.89 16.26 -2.77
N VAL A 89 -0.57 17.49 -3.13
CA VAL A 89 -0.85 18.11 -4.43
C VAL A 89 0.46 18.72 -4.93
N TRP A 90 0.68 18.68 -6.24
CA TRP A 90 1.86 19.21 -6.91
C TRP A 90 1.46 20.39 -7.80
N GLU A 91 1.47 21.58 -7.21
CA GLU A 91 1.22 22.83 -7.92
C GLU A 91 2.11 23.92 -7.32
N PRO A 92 3.44 23.84 -7.55
CA PRO A 92 4.36 24.84 -6.99
C PRO A 92 4.04 26.27 -7.44
N SER A 93 3.40 26.47 -8.60
CA SER A 93 2.97 27.79 -9.05
C SER A 93 1.91 28.42 -8.12
N THR A 94 0.80 27.72 -7.89
CA THR A 94 -0.35 28.22 -7.13
C THR A 94 -0.11 28.19 -5.62
N LEU A 95 0.65 27.21 -5.12
CA LEU A 95 0.91 27.05 -3.69
C LEU A 95 2.00 28.00 -3.18
N ALA A 96 2.96 28.41 -4.02
CA ALA A 96 4.00 29.36 -3.60
C ALA A 96 3.48 30.79 -3.43
N GLU A 97 2.40 31.15 -4.14
CA GLU A 97 1.75 32.46 -4.02
C GLU A 97 0.91 32.56 -2.73
N GLY A 98 0.39 31.42 -2.22
CA GLY A 98 -0.43 31.36 -1.01
C GLY A 98 0.34 31.39 0.33
N ASP A 99 1.66 31.20 0.31
CA ASP A 99 2.52 31.27 1.52
C ASP A 99 2.98 32.72 1.85
N GLY A 100 2.51 33.72 1.09
CA GLY A 100 2.76 35.14 1.33
C GLY A 100 1.81 35.74 2.38
N ASP A 101 2.05 35.47 3.67
CA ASP A 101 1.37 36.22 4.74
C ASP A 101 1.90 37.66 4.79
N GLY A 102 1.09 38.60 4.27
CA GLY A 102 1.12 40.02 4.63
C GLY A 102 2.06 40.94 3.84
N ALA A 103 1.69 41.32 2.62
CA ALA A 103 1.99 42.65 2.09
C ALA A 103 0.97 43.06 1.02
N ASP A 104 0.19 44.08 1.36
CA ASP A 104 -0.65 44.88 0.48
C ASP A 104 0.07 45.33 -0.80
N ALA A 105 -0.52 45.03 -1.96
CA ALA A 105 -0.58 45.91 -3.13
C ALA A 105 -1.46 45.25 -4.19
N GLY A 106 -2.69 45.74 -4.35
CA GLY A 106 -3.54 45.37 -5.47
C GLY A 106 -2.91 45.76 -6.81
N THR A 107 -3.13 44.95 -7.83
CA THR A 107 -3.38 45.43 -9.19
C THR A 107 -4.16 44.37 -9.94
N ASP A 108 -5.30 44.78 -10.48
CA ASP A 108 -6.18 44.00 -11.34
C ASP A 108 -5.43 43.43 -12.55
N ALA A 109 -5.59 42.12 -12.77
CA ALA A 109 -5.49 41.50 -14.08
C ALA A 109 -6.31 40.21 -14.07
N GLU A 110 -7.62 40.36 -14.22
CA GLU A 110 -8.45 39.32 -14.83
C GLU A 110 -7.85 39.03 -16.22
N THR A 111 -7.23 37.87 -16.39
CA THR A 111 -6.91 37.33 -17.72
C THR A 111 -7.08 35.82 -17.67
N GLU A 112 -8.28 35.43 -18.07
CA GLU A 112 -8.62 34.28 -18.90
C GLU A 112 -7.94 32.95 -18.59
N ALA A 113 -8.81 32.03 -18.17
CA ALA A 113 -8.64 30.59 -18.21
C ALA A 113 -8.09 30.09 -19.56
N GLU A 114 -6.82 29.69 -19.58
CA GLU A 114 -6.37 28.55 -20.37
C GLU A 114 -5.49 27.64 -19.51
N ALA A 115 -6.02 26.44 -19.28
CA ALA A 115 -5.46 25.34 -18.51
C ALA A 115 -4.26 24.69 -19.22
N ALA A 116 -3.19 25.44 -19.43
CA ALA A 116 -1.87 24.87 -19.63
C ALA A 116 -1.13 24.96 -18.29
N ALA A 117 -0.86 23.80 -17.67
CA ALA A 117 0.00 23.72 -16.50
C ALA A 117 1.22 24.61 -16.73
N ALA A 118 1.47 25.58 -15.84
CA ALA A 118 2.62 26.45 -15.97
C ALA A 118 3.87 25.58 -16.15
N PRO A 119 4.91 26.01 -16.91
CA PRO A 119 6.09 25.19 -17.15
C PRO A 119 6.80 24.72 -15.85
N ALA A 120 6.49 25.37 -14.71
CA ALA A 120 6.93 24.97 -13.38
C ALA A 120 6.20 23.74 -12.80
N ASP A 121 4.95 23.51 -13.18
CA ASP A 121 4.11 22.40 -12.69
C ASP A 121 4.26 21.14 -13.56
N ALA A 122 4.76 21.31 -14.79
CA ALA A 122 5.04 20.21 -15.70
C ALA A 122 6.16 19.29 -15.16
N LEU A 123 5.86 18.00 -15.11
CA LEU A 123 6.83 16.96 -14.73
C LEU A 123 7.50 16.38 -15.97
N PRO A 124 8.82 16.08 -15.92
CA PRO A 124 9.51 15.46 -17.06
C PRO A 124 8.96 14.07 -17.38
N GLU A 125 8.42 13.35 -16.39
CA GLU A 125 7.76 12.07 -16.57
C GLU A 125 6.32 12.20 -17.11
N GLY A 126 5.74 13.40 -17.10
CA GLY A 126 4.35 13.67 -17.47
C GLY A 126 3.32 13.31 -16.38
N ASP A 127 2.05 13.50 -16.70
CA ASP A 127 0.92 13.16 -15.81
C ASP A 127 0.71 11.63 -15.74
N ASP A 128 0.02 11.15 -14.70
CA ASP A 128 -0.32 9.73 -14.55
C ASP A 128 0.87 8.77 -14.39
N TYR A 129 2.05 9.31 -14.06
CA TYR A 129 3.26 8.54 -13.80
C TYR A 129 3.28 7.95 -12.39
N PHE A 130 3.70 6.69 -12.29
CA PHE A 130 3.87 5.96 -11.04
C PHE A 130 5.23 5.29 -11.01
N SER A 131 5.91 5.45 -9.88
CA SER A 131 7.20 4.81 -9.61
C SER A 131 7.05 3.79 -8.49
N ILE A 132 7.22 2.53 -8.85
CA ILE A 132 6.98 1.39 -7.96
C ILE A 132 8.29 0.60 -7.81
N ARG A 133 8.73 0.40 -6.57
CA ARG A 133 9.84 -0.52 -6.26
C ARG A 133 9.40 -1.54 -5.24
N GLY A 134 9.63 -2.81 -5.55
CA GLY A 134 9.26 -3.90 -4.68
C GLY A 134 9.68 -5.26 -5.19
N GLU A 135 9.15 -6.29 -4.55
CA GLU A 135 9.46 -7.68 -4.87
C GLU A 135 8.45 -8.22 -5.89
N LEU A 136 8.92 -8.66 -7.06
CA LEU A 136 8.07 -9.31 -8.06
C LEU A 136 7.68 -10.71 -7.57
N ILE A 137 6.42 -10.90 -7.20
CA ILE A 137 5.94 -12.16 -6.60
C ILE A 137 5.11 -13.02 -7.57
N TYR A 138 4.67 -12.43 -8.68
CA TYR A 138 3.91 -13.10 -9.72
C TYR A 138 4.09 -12.33 -11.04
N THR A 139 4.23 -13.06 -12.14
CA THR A 139 4.11 -12.52 -13.49
C THR A 139 3.57 -13.61 -14.41
N ARG A 140 2.72 -13.23 -15.35
CA ARG A 140 2.24 -14.03 -16.46
C ARG A 140 2.39 -13.19 -17.73
N PRO A 141 3.51 -13.36 -18.46
CA PRO A 141 3.77 -12.59 -19.68
C PRO A 141 2.64 -12.71 -20.71
N GLU A 142 2.00 -13.87 -20.82
CA GLU A 142 0.97 -14.15 -21.83
C GLU A 142 -0.31 -13.34 -21.64
N SER A 143 -0.65 -12.97 -20.40
CA SER A 143 -1.80 -12.10 -20.10
C SER A 143 -1.39 -10.69 -19.70
N GLY A 144 -0.08 -10.43 -19.60
CA GLY A 144 0.47 -9.19 -19.05
C GLY A 144 0.13 -8.97 -17.58
N ASP A 145 -0.23 -9.99 -16.80
CA ASP A 145 -0.55 -9.82 -15.38
C ASP A 145 0.71 -9.92 -14.54
N LEU A 146 0.96 -8.94 -13.66
CA LEU A 146 2.05 -9.03 -12.70
C LEU A 146 1.65 -8.49 -11.32
N VAL A 147 2.28 -9.02 -10.28
CA VAL A 147 2.04 -8.59 -8.91
C VAL A 147 3.36 -8.27 -8.21
N VAL A 148 3.45 -7.03 -7.72
CA VAL A 148 4.58 -6.57 -6.91
C VAL A 148 4.15 -6.46 -5.45
N LYS A 149 4.97 -7.02 -4.57
CA LYS A 149 4.84 -6.88 -3.13
C LYS A 149 5.68 -5.70 -2.65
N VAL A 150 5.01 -4.74 -2.03
CA VAL A 150 5.64 -3.53 -1.48
C VAL A 150 5.56 -3.55 0.04
N ARG A 151 6.64 -3.12 0.70
CA ARG A 151 6.73 -3.04 2.16
C ARG A 151 6.87 -1.57 2.54
N GLN A 152 6.13 -1.13 3.55
CA GLN A 152 6.38 0.19 4.11
C GLN A 152 7.58 0.11 5.06
N MET A 153 8.34 1.20 5.15
CA MET A 153 9.41 1.30 6.14
C MET A 153 8.83 1.11 7.56
N PRO A 154 9.56 0.44 8.45
CA PRO A 154 9.22 0.41 9.86
C PRO A 154 9.10 1.83 10.40
N ARG A 155 8.06 2.08 11.20
CA ARG A 155 7.87 3.38 11.86
C ARG A 155 8.83 3.51 13.05
N ALA A 156 9.07 4.74 13.48
CA ALA A 156 9.92 5.04 14.65
C ALA A 156 9.38 4.39 15.95
N ASP A 157 8.09 4.09 16.00
CA ASP A 157 7.43 3.34 17.09
C ASP A 157 7.76 1.83 17.10
N GLY A 158 8.58 1.35 16.17
CA GLY A 158 8.97 -0.05 16.04
C GLY A 158 7.94 -0.94 15.33
N SER A 159 6.76 -0.41 14.99
CA SER A 159 5.75 -1.15 14.24
C SER A 159 6.22 -1.41 12.81
N ARG A 160 5.97 -2.63 12.33
CA ARG A 160 6.25 -3.03 10.95
C ARG A 160 4.93 -3.12 10.21
N PRO A 161 4.61 -2.17 9.31
CA PRO A 161 3.38 -2.24 8.57
C PRO A 161 3.32 -3.51 7.72
N ILE A 162 2.11 -4.04 7.57
CA ILE A 162 1.87 -5.25 6.78
C ILE A 162 2.22 -4.94 5.31
N PRO A 163 3.02 -5.78 4.64
CA PRO A 163 3.25 -5.66 3.21
C PRO A 163 1.94 -5.75 2.43
N PHE A 164 1.79 -4.95 1.40
CA PHE A 164 0.65 -5.02 0.49
C PHE A 164 1.10 -5.47 -0.90
N LYS A 165 0.14 -5.89 -1.71
CA LYS A 165 0.36 -6.34 -3.08
C LYS A 165 -0.29 -5.34 -4.03
N LEU A 166 0.39 -5.05 -5.12
CA LEU A 166 -0.14 -4.27 -6.23
C LEU A 166 -0.31 -5.17 -7.44
N GLN A 167 -1.51 -5.18 -7.99
CA GLN A 167 -1.83 -5.80 -9.26
C GLN A 167 -1.57 -4.79 -10.36
N LEU A 168 -0.73 -5.17 -11.32
CA LEU A 168 -0.21 -4.30 -12.36
C LEU A 168 -0.30 -5.03 -13.71
N LYS A 169 -0.27 -4.26 -14.79
CA LYS A 169 -0.29 -4.77 -16.16
C LYS A 169 1.04 -4.50 -16.86
N GLY A 170 1.56 -5.49 -17.58
CA GLY A 170 2.83 -5.42 -18.28
C GLY A 170 3.52 -6.77 -18.42
N GLU A 171 4.58 -6.80 -19.22
CA GLU A 171 5.34 -8.01 -19.48
C GLU A 171 6.67 -7.96 -18.74
N ILE A 172 6.90 -8.91 -17.84
CA ILE A 172 8.20 -9.13 -17.22
C ILE A 172 8.53 -10.62 -17.34
N PRO A 173 9.70 -11.01 -17.88
CA PRO A 173 10.10 -12.41 -17.96
C PRO A 173 10.02 -13.14 -16.63
N LEU A 174 9.60 -14.41 -16.69
CA LEU A 174 9.52 -15.30 -15.52
C LEU A 174 10.86 -15.47 -14.81
N ASP A 175 11.98 -15.27 -15.51
CA ASP A 175 13.34 -15.31 -14.97
C ASP A 175 13.59 -14.27 -13.88
N HIS A 176 12.83 -13.17 -13.90
CA HIS A 176 12.91 -12.09 -12.91
C HIS A 176 11.94 -12.29 -11.73
N LEU A 177 11.19 -13.39 -11.70
CA LEU A 177 10.36 -13.73 -10.55
C LEU A 177 11.23 -13.78 -9.29
N ARG A 178 10.70 -13.24 -8.18
CA ARG A 178 11.40 -13.07 -6.88
C ARG A 178 12.62 -12.15 -6.96
N HIS A 179 12.71 -11.27 -7.94
CA HIS A 179 13.64 -10.17 -7.91
C HIS A 179 12.99 -8.91 -7.32
N PHE A 180 13.83 -8.06 -6.77
CA PHE A 180 13.50 -6.70 -6.45
C PHE A 180 13.60 -5.91 -7.75
N VAL A 181 12.50 -5.27 -8.12
CA VAL A 181 12.35 -4.55 -9.39
C VAL A 181 12.01 -3.09 -9.12
N ALA A 182 12.50 -2.21 -9.98
CA ALA A 182 12.01 -0.84 -10.12
C ALA A 182 11.18 -0.76 -11.40
N LEU A 183 9.96 -0.26 -11.28
CA LEU A 183 9.00 -0.17 -12.37
C LEU A 183 8.57 1.28 -12.55
N ASP A 184 8.64 1.71 -13.79
CA ASP A 184 8.03 2.92 -14.32
C ASP A 184 6.68 2.54 -14.93
N MET A 185 5.62 3.11 -14.38
CA MET A 185 4.25 2.74 -14.68
C MET A 185 3.46 3.97 -15.10
N ARG A 186 2.52 3.79 -16.02
CA ARG A 186 1.56 4.80 -16.44
C ARG A 186 0.15 4.32 -16.16
N ARG A 187 -0.70 5.20 -15.63
CA ARG A 187 -2.12 4.88 -15.50
C ARG A 187 -2.80 4.88 -16.87
N GLN A 188 -3.60 3.86 -17.13
CA GLN A 188 -4.51 3.77 -18.28
C GLN A 188 -5.86 3.29 -17.75
N GLY A 189 -6.83 4.20 -17.69
CA GLY A 189 -8.09 3.92 -17.01
C GLY A 189 -7.89 3.66 -15.52
N GLU A 190 -8.38 2.52 -15.04
CA GLU A 190 -8.15 2.03 -13.67
C GLU A 190 -6.98 1.04 -13.56
N ALA A 191 -6.19 0.86 -14.61
CA ALA A 191 -5.03 -0.02 -14.59
C ALA A 191 -3.71 0.78 -14.53
N LEU A 192 -2.67 0.18 -13.95
CA LEU A 192 -1.30 0.67 -14.06
C LEU A 192 -0.56 -0.20 -15.07
N GLN A 193 -0.16 0.40 -16.19
CA GLN A 193 0.53 -0.22 -17.31
C GLN A 193 2.03 0.03 -17.23
N LEU A 194 2.84 -1.00 -17.45
CA LEU A 194 4.29 -0.92 -17.43
C LEU A 194 4.83 -0.13 -18.63
N GLU A 195 5.64 0.90 -18.38
CA GLU A 195 6.41 1.62 -19.41
C GLU A 195 7.88 1.16 -19.43
N GLY A 196 8.47 0.92 -18.26
CA GLY A 196 9.86 0.52 -18.13
C GLY A 196 10.10 -0.27 -16.85
N PHE A 197 11.10 -1.16 -16.86
CA PHE A 197 11.51 -1.88 -15.66
C PHE A 197 13.03 -2.06 -15.57
N GLU A 198 13.52 -2.09 -14.34
CA GLU A 198 14.89 -2.42 -13.99
C GLU A 198 14.89 -3.53 -12.93
N VAL A 199 15.73 -4.54 -13.14
CA VAL A 199 15.91 -5.65 -12.20
C VAL A 199 17.13 -5.37 -11.33
N LEU A 200 16.91 -5.21 -10.03
CA LEU A 200 17.92 -4.68 -9.12
C LEU A 200 18.68 -5.78 -8.38
N ALA A 201 17.97 -6.72 -7.77
CA ALA A 201 18.60 -7.81 -7.00
C ALA A 201 17.66 -9.00 -6.82
N PRO A 202 18.17 -10.23 -6.72
CA PRO A 202 17.36 -11.37 -6.29
C PRO A 202 16.96 -11.23 -4.82
N VAL A 203 15.70 -11.52 -4.48
CA VAL A 203 15.20 -11.51 -3.10
C VAL A 203 15.30 -12.92 -2.53
N ALA A 204 16.20 -13.10 -1.56
CA ALA A 204 16.34 -14.38 -0.88
C ALA A 204 15.03 -14.77 -0.18
N GLN A 205 14.57 -16.00 -0.40
CA GLN A 205 13.53 -16.56 0.44
C GLN A 205 14.07 -16.63 1.87
N ARG A 206 13.38 -15.98 2.81
CA ARG A 206 13.41 -16.47 4.19
C ARG A 206 12.75 -17.84 4.13
N GLY A 207 13.58 -18.88 3.98
CA GLY A 207 13.13 -20.26 4.03
C GLY A 207 12.26 -20.42 5.27
N SER A 208 11.09 -21.01 5.07
CA SER A 208 10.35 -21.62 6.17
C SER A 208 11.36 -22.34 7.06
N ARG A 209 11.52 -21.89 8.31
CA ARG A 209 12.16 -22.70 9.36
C ARG A 209 11.24 -23.89 9.60
N GLY A 210 11.33 -24.85 8.69
CA GLY A 210 10.55 -26.07 8.59
C GLY A 210 11.43 -27.16 7.99
N GLY A 211 12.68 -27.23 8.45
CA GLY A 211 13.64 -28.28 8.10
C GLY A 211 13.94 -29.09 9.34
N LYS A 212 13.06 -30.06 9.61
CA LYS A 212 13.21 -31.13 10.58
C LYS A 212 14.59 -31.77 10.43
N GLY A 213 15.51 -31.45 11.33
CA GLY A 213 16.79 -32.14 11.46
C GLY A 213 16.55 -33.57 11.95
N ARG A 214 16.17 -34.47 11.03
CA ARG A 214 16.42 -35.90 11.18
C ARG A 214 17.93 -36.06 11.13
N ARG A 215 18.57 -36.16 12.29
CA ARG A 215 19.85 -36.87 12.37
C ARG A 215 19.51 -38.35 12.53
N ASP A 216 19.42 -39.01 11.39
CA ASP A 216 19.75 -40.43 11.31
C ASP A 216 21.25 -40.55 11.61
N GLY A 217 21.56 -41.24 12.71
CA GLY A 217 22.91 -41.52 13.17
C GLY A 217 22.83 -42.71 14.11
N GLY A 218 22.91 -43.90 13.54
CA GLY A 218 22.93 -45.16 14.27
C GLY A 218 24.24 -45.39 15.02
N GLY A 219 24.15 -46.25 16.04
CA GLY A 219 25.26 -46.86 16.76
C GLY A 219 25.58 -46.18 18.09
N ASP A 220 25.21 -46.81 19.22
CA ASP A 220 26.15 -47.65 19.95
C ASP A 220 25.47 -48.31 21.17
N LYS A 221 25.80 -49.59 21.39
CA LYS A 221 25.43 -50.36 22.58
C LYS A 221 26.41 -49.99 23.69
N GLY A 222 25.91 -49.65 24.87
CA GLY A 222 26.76 -49.51 26.06
C GLY A 222 25.97 -49.63 27.36
N ASP A 223 26.01 -50.82 27.95
CA ASP A 223 25.62 -51.12 29.32
C ASP A 223 26.21 -50.13 30.34
N SER A 224 25.41 -49.71 31.32
CA SER A 224 25.89 -49.30 32.65
C SER A 224 24.77 -49.27 33.69
N LYS A 225 24.82 -50.26 34.58
CA LYS A 225 24.15 -50.33 35.88
C LYS A 225 24.37 -49.07 36.73
N GLY A 226 23.38 -48.75 37.59
CA GLY A 226 23.67 -48.49 39.00
C GLY A 226 22.99 -47.29 39.66
N GLY A 227 22.27 -47.57 40.76
CA GLY A 227 21.91 -46.63 41.82
C GLY A 227 20.56 -45.91 41.59
N GLY A 228 19.48 -46.11 42.35
CA GLY A 228 19.38 -46.43 43.77
C GLY A 228 18.96 -45.17 44.52
N SER A 229 17.65 -44.97 44.74
CA SER A 229 17.15 -44.35 45.97
C SER A 229 15.67 -44.67 46.16
N LYS A 230 15.40 -45.23 47.34
CA LYS A 230 14.11 -45.63 47.89
C LYS A 230 13.77 -44.61 48.97
N GLY A 231 12.50 -44.20 49.03
CA GLY A 231 11.93 -43.43 50.14
C GLY A 231 11.17 -42.23 49.63
N GLY A 232 9.92 -41.98 49.99
CA GLY A 232 9.00 -42.65 50.90
C GLY A 232 7.81 -41.71 51.13
N GLY A 233 6.70 -42.23 51.66
CA GLY A 233 5.70 -41.39 52.33
C GLY A 233 4.35 -41.29 51.65
N ARG A 234 3.35 -41.83 52.36
CA ARG A 234 1.91 -41.75 52.15
C ARG A 234 1.34 -40.45 52.74
N GLY A 235 0.16 -40.06 52.23
CA GLY A 235 -0.81 -39.14 52.86
C GLY A 235 -0.85 -37.77 52.18
N GLY A 236 -1.98 -37.20 51.77
CA GLY A 236 -3.39 -37.59 51.92
C GLY A 236 -4.27 -36.59 51.13
N ASP A 237 -5.53 -36.99 50.97
CA ASP A 237 -6.74 -36.21 50.70
C ASP A 237 -6.75 -35.08 49.64
N GLY A 238 -7.65 -35.24 48.66
CA GLY A 238 -8.00 -34.19 47.71
C GLY A 238 -9.10 -34.65 46.75
N ALA A 239 -10.33 -34.31 47.13
CA ALA A 239 -11.60 -34.74 46.57
C ALA A 239 -11.85 -34.59 45.05
N ALA A 240 -12.76 -35.45 44.58
CA ALA A 240 -13.84 -35.20 43.61
C ALA A 240 -13.54 -34.91 42.11
N ARG A 241 -13.72 -35.99 41.33
CA ARG A 241 -14.43 -36.14 40.02
C ARG A 241 -15.58 -35.13 39.72
N PRO A 242 -16.20 -35.14 38.51
CA PRO A 242 -15.75 -35.54 37.16
C PRO A 242 -16.24 -34.62 36.01
N ALA A 243 -15.89 -35.04 34.78
CA ALA A 243 -16.37 -34.57 33.49
C ALA A 243 -17.89 -34.71 33.25
N ALA A 244 -18.44 -33.81 32.42
CA ALA A 244 -19.70 -33.97 31.69
C ALA A 244 -19.52 -33.30 30.31
N ALA A 245 -19.57 -34.04 29.19
CA ALA A 245 -20.73 -34.57 28.49
C ALA A 245 -21.40 -33.53 27.56
N ARG A 246 -21.50 -33.96 26.30
CA ARG A 246 -22.00 -33.31 25.09
C ARG A 246 -23.49 -32.96 25.17
N ARG A 247 -23.94 -31.95 24.41
CA ARG A 247 -25.14 -32.00 23.53
C ARG A 247 -25.28 -30.72 22.68
N GLY A 248 -25.83 -30.90 21.48
CA GLY A 248 -25.79 -29.98 20.34
C GLY A 248 -26.93 -28.95 20.22
N PRO A 249 -27.31 -28.54 18.98
CA PRO A 249 -27.72 -27.16 18.66
C PRO A 249 -29.24 -26.93 18.60
N GLY A 250 -29.67 -25.67 18.79
CA GLY A 250 -31.01 -25.15 18.49
C GLY A 250 -30.91 -23.71 17.95
N ARG A 251 -31.19 -23.48 16.67
CA ARG A 251 -32.47 -23.07 16.04
C ARG A 251 -32.89 -21.61 16.28
N THR A 252 -32.80 -20.89 15.15
CA THR A 252 -33.54 -19.75 14.60
C THR A 252 -34.79 -19.25 15.34
N ALA A 253 -34.91 -17.92 15.46
CA ALA A 253 -36.20 -17.23 15.58
C ALA A 253 -36.17 -15.92 14.75
N VAL A 254 -37.12 -15.83 13.81
CA VAL A 254 -37.45 -14.67 12.98
C VAL A 254 -38.46 -13.83 13.75
N ILE A 255 -38.25 -12.51 13.83
CA ILE A 255 -39.21 -11.56 14.41
C ILE A 255 -39.70 -10.64 13.29
N ARG A 256 -41.00 -10.70 13.01
CA ARG A 256 -41.77 -9.63 12.34
C ARG A 256 -42.22 -8.62 13.39
N PRO A 257 -42.52 -7.38 12.96
CA PRO A 257 -43.76 -6.80 13.44
C PRO A 257 -44.62 -6.22 12.32
N SER A 258 -45.92 -6.30 12.58
CA SER A 258 -47.06 -5.72 11.88
C SER A 258 -47.36 -4.32 12.41
N ARG A 259 -47.55 -3.33 11.54
CA ARG A 259 -48.84 -2.65 11.30
C ARG A 259 -48.73 -1.69 10.13
#